data_AF-A0A940R7Y8-F1
#
_entry.id   AF-A0A940R7Y8-F1
#
_cell.length_a   1.000
_cell.length_b   1.000
_cell.length_c   1.000
_cell.angle_alpha   90.00
_cell.angle_beta   90.00
_cell.angle_gamma   90.00
#
_symmetry.space_group_name_H-M   'P 1'
#
loop_
_entity.id
_entity.type
_entity.pdbx_description
1 polymer ?
#
loop_
_entity_poly.entity_id
_entity_poly.type
_entity_poly.pdbx_seq_one_letter_code
_entity_poly.pdbx_strand_id
1 'polypeptide(L)'
;MRKILSLVVIALTVVGFTAYAEFQTIRQDMIALERLAKTIRASVNDSSQNAQNAEYAGQIAQLFNATLNQVPPIIAQFPTSQQNEAYSNYQQYIQYGINLSLQLQQALQNNDNATAAALIQQMFQLKEESHQTFNP
;
A
#
# COMPACT_ATOMS: atom_id res chain seq x y z
N MET A 1 -60.06 41.38 11.21
CA MET A 1 -59.65 40.49 10.10
C MET A 1 -58.55 39.57 10.62
N ARG A 2 -58.81 38.27 10.69
CA ARG A 2 -57.86 37.23 11.14
C ARG A 2 -56.85 36.98 10.02
N LYS A 3 -55.54 37.10 10.28
CA LYS A 3 -54.51 36.64 9.34
C LYS A 3 -53.78 35.44 9.96
N ILE A 4 -53.70 34.43 9.13
CA ILE A 4 -53.51 33.01 9.42
C ILE A 4 -52.02 32.71 9.59
N LEU A 5 -51.73 31.77 10.50
CA LEU A 5 -50.44 31.09 10.67
C LEU A 5 -49.84 30.68 9.32
N SER A 6 -48.53 30.81 9.16
CA SER A 6 -47.78 29.97 8.23
C SER A 6 -46.48 29.56 8.89
N LEU A 7 -46.56 28.40 9.55
CA LEU A 7 -45.45 27.59 10.00
C LEU A 7 -44.70 27.11 8.75
N VAL A 8 -43.46 27.53 8.55
CA VAL A 8 -42.56 26.94 7.55
C VAL A 8 -41.59 26.05 8.31
N VAL A 9 -41.92 24.76 8.43
CA VAL A 9 -41.00 23.73 8.91
C VAL A 9 -40.13 23.34 7.73
N ILE A 10 -38.91 23.89 7.68
CA ILE A 10 -37.88 23.45 6.74
C ILE A 10 -37.31 22.15 7.31
N ALA A 11 -37.75 21.02 6.76
CA ALA A 11 -37.13 19.73 7.00
C ALA A 11 -35.73 19.74 6.36
N LEU A 12 -34.69 19.92 7.18
CA LEU A 12 -33.31 19.69 6.79
C LEU A 12 -33.09 18.18 6.70
N THR A 13 -33.32 17.60 5.54
CA THR A 13 -32.83 16.24 5.22
C THR A 13 -31.32 16.33 5.00
N VAL A 14 -30.58 16.11 6.08
CA VAL A 14 -29.14 15.83 5.99
C VAL A 14 -29.01 14.47 5.31
N VAL A 15 -28.76 14.47 4.00
CA VAL A 15 -28.27 13.29 3.29
C VAL A 15 -26.87 13.04 3.80
N GLY A 16 -26.77 12.25 4.87
CA GLY A 16 -25.51 11.70 5.33
C GLY A 16 -24.99 10.77 4.24
N PHE A 17 -24.11 11.27 3.39
CA PHE A 17 -23.23 10.41 2.61
C PHE A 17 -22.33 9.70 3.62
N THR A 18 -22.75 8.54 4.09
CA THR A 18 -21.84 7.58 4.71
C THR A 18 -20.90 7.14 3.61
N ALA A 19 -19.74 7.79 3.51
CA ALA A 19 -18.60 7.22 2.83
C ALA A 19 -18.27 5.93 3.56
N TYR A 20 -18.79 4.80 3.07
CA TYR A 20 -18.27 3.49 3.44
C TYR A 20 -16.81 3.51 2.97
N ALA A 21 -15.90 3.78 3.90
CA ALA A 21 -14.50 3.48 3.69
C ALA A 21 -14.45 1.96 3.42
N GLU A 22 -14.25 1.57 2.17
CA GLU A 22 -13.92 0.19 1.86
C GLU A 22 -12.70 -0.15 2.71
N PHE A 23 -12.85 -1.07 3.65
CA PHE A 23 -11.73 -1.61 4.40
C PHE A 23 -10.85 -2.38 3.40
N GLN A 24 -9.88 -1.68 2.80
CA GLN A 24 -8.86 -2.36 2.01
C GLN A 24 -8.11 -3.31 2.93
N THR A 25 -8.16 -4.58 2.56
CA THR A 25 -7.46 -5.64 3.30
C THR A 25 -5.98 -5.62 2.94
N ILE A 26 -5.10 -6.04 3.86
CA ILE A 26 -3.66 -6.29 3.56
C ILE A 26 -3.50 -7.03 2.22
N ARG A 27 -4.37 -8.02 1.94
CA ARG A 27 -4.32 -8.80 0.70
C ARG A 27 -4.53 -7.94 -0.55
N GLN A 28 -5.50 -7.02 -0.53
CA GLN A 28 -5.77 -6.13 -1.66
C GLN A 28 -4.61 -5.18 -1.90
N ASP A 29 -4.04 -4.62 -0.83
CA ASP A 29 -2.87 -3.73 -0.91
C ASP A 29 -1.66 -4.46 -1.50
N MET A 30 -1.40 -5.69 -1.04
CA MET A 30 -0.29 -6.52 -1.53
C MET A 30 -0.47 -6.94 -2.99
N ILE A 31 -1.70 -7.19 -3.44
CA ILE A 31 -2.00 -7.46 -4.87
C ILE A 31 -1.75 -6.21 -5.72
N ALA A 32 -2.21 -5.04 -5.26
CA ALA A 32 -2.00 -3.78 -5.95
C ALA A 32 -0.50 -3.47 -6.06
N LEU A 33 0.23 -3.69 -4.97
CA LEU A 33 1.68 -3.56 -4.90
C LEU A 33 2.39 -4.45 -5.91
N GLU A 34 2.07 -5.75 -5.93
CA GLU A 34 2.68 -6.71 -6.86
C GLU A 34 2.41 -6.32 -8.32
N ARG A 35 1.21 -5.83 -8.62
CA ARG A 35 0.87 -5.36 -9.98
C ARG A 35 1.75 -4.18 -10.38
N LEU A 36 1.89 -3.16 -9.53
CA LEU A 36 2.74 -2.00 -9.79
C LEU A 36 4.21 -2.41 -9.95
N ALA A 37 4.73 -3.27 -9.06
CA ALA A 37 6.10 -3.76 -9.12
C ALA A 37 6.39 -4.52 -10.41
N LYS A 38 5.45 -5.36 -10.89
CA LYS A 38 5.56 -6.05 -12.18
C LYS A 38 5.57 -5.07 -13.35
N THR A 39 4.73 -4.03 -13.32
CA THR A 39 4.74 -2.98 -14.34
C THR A 39 6.08 -2.27 -14.39
N ILE A 40 6.61 -1.83 -13.25
CA ILE A 40 7.95 -1.19 -13.18
C ILE A 40 9.00 -2.14 -13.75
N ARG A 41 9.05 -3.40 -13.29
CA ARG A 41 10.05 -4.38 -13.76
C ARG A 41 10.02 -4.56 -15.28
N ALA A 42 8.85 -4.55 -15.90
CA ALA A 42 8.71 -4.72 -17.34
C ALA A 42 9.25 -3.52 -18.14
N SER A 43 9.24 -2.31 -17.55
CA SER A 43 9.62 -1.06 -18.21
C SER A 43 10.85 -0.38 -17.61
N VAL A 44 11.49 -0.96 -16.59
CA VAL A 44 12.58 -0.31 -15.83
C VAL A 44 13.81 0.04 -16.67
N ASN A 45 13.99 -0.59 -17.83
CA ASN A 45 15.08 -0.27 -18.77
C ASN A 45 14.70 0.77 -19.83
N ASP A 46 13.43 1.20 -19.89
CA ASP A 46 12.95 2.24 -20.78
C ASP A 46 12.92 3.59 -20.05
N SER A 47 13.91 4.44 -20.34
CA SER A 47 14.03 5.77 -19.73
C SER A 47 12.82 6.68 -19.97
N SER A 48 12.05 6.47 -21.05
CA SER A 48 10.83 7.24 -21.31
C SER A 48 9.72 6.96 -20.29
N GLN A 49 9.80 5.82 -19.61
CA GLN A 49 8.85 5.39 -18.58
C GLN A 49 9.28 5.78 -17.16
N ASN A 50 10.46 6.39 -16.99
CA ASN A 50 11.03 6.67 -15.66
C ASN A 50 10.11 7.52 -14.78
N ALA A 51 9.48 8.56 -15.33
CA ALA A 51 8.55 9.41 -14.58
C ALA A 51 7.34 8.61 -14.07
N GLN A 52 6.70 7.83 -14.94
CA GLN A 52 5.55 7.01 -14.56
C GLN A 52 5.95 5.90 -13.57
N ASN A 53 7.10 5.25 -13.78
CA ASN A 53 7.62 4.24 -12.88
C ASN A 53 7.97 4.82 -11.51
N ALA A 54 8.45 6.05 -11.43
CA ALA A 54 8.73 6.73 -10.17
C ALA A 54 7.44 7.03 -9.38
N GLU A 55 6.35 7.37 -10.07
CA GLU A 55 5.03 7.49 -9.43
C GLU A 55 4.55 6.13 -8.89
N TYR A 56 4.69 5.06 -9.68
CA TYR A 56 4.35 3.70 -9.23
C TYR A 56 5.18 3.27 -8.02
N ALA A 57 6.48 3.56 -8.00
CA ALA A 57 7.34 3.28 -6.84
C ALA A 57 6.89 4.06 -5.59
N GLY A 58 6.45 5.32 -5.76
CA GLY A 58 5.83 6.09 -4.68
C GLY A 58 4.52 5.49 -4.18
N GLN A 59 3.65 5.01 -5.08
CA GLN A 59 2.40 4.32 -4.72
C GLN A 59 2.67 3.01 -3.97
N ILE A 60 3.70 2.25 -4.37
CA ILE A 60 4.14 1.06 -3.64
C ILE A 60 4.53 1.41 -2.20
N ALA A 61 5.30 2.48 -1.98
CA ALA A 61 5.67 2.92 -0.63
C ALA A 61 4.44 3.27 0.22
N GLN A 62 3.43 3.92 -0.38
CA GLN A 62 2.17 4.23 0.30
C GLN A 62 1.38 2.96 0.67
N LEU A 63 1.32 1.97 -0.23
CA LEU A 63 0.67 0.68 0.04
C LEU A 63 1.37 -0.07 1.17
N PHE A 64 2.70 -0.17 1.15
CA PHE A 64 3.44 -0.76 2.26
C PHE A 64 3.13 -0.03 3.58
N ASN A 65 3.16 1.30 3.58
CA ASN A 65 2.86 2.11 4.76
C ASN A 65 1.42 1.89 5.28
N ALA A 66 0.44 1.74 4.38
CA ALA A 66 -0.94 1.42 4.75
C ALA A 66 -1.06 0.06 5.46
N THR A 67 -0.19 -0.90 5.12
CA THR A 67 -0.17 -2.24 5.73
C THR A 67 0.69 -2.36 6.99
N LEU A 68 1.61 -1.42 7.26
CA LEU A 68 2.61 -1.50 8.33
C LEU A 68 2.04 -1.76 9.74
N ASN A 69 0.86 -1.19 10.02
CA ASN A 69 0.20 -1.33 11.32
C ASN A 69 -0.97 -2.33 11.30
N GLN A 70 -1.18 -3.01 10.18
CA GLN A 70 -2.17 -4.08 10.09
C GLN A 70 -1.51 -5.38 10.54
N VAL A 71 -2.23 -6.22 11.28
CA VAL A 71 -1.73 -7.53 11.71
C VAL A 71 -2.17 -8.59 10.69
N PRO A 72 -1.24 -9.22 9.95
CA PRO A 72 -1.56 -10.35 9.08
C PRO A 72 -2.35 -11.45 9.81
N PRO A 73 -3.45 -11.96 9.22
CA PRO A 73 -4.24 -13.03 9.84
C PRO A 73 -3.42 -14.29 10.19
N ILE A 74 -2.35 -14.57 9.44
CA ILE A 74 -1.44 -15.69 9.70
C ILE A 74 -0.78 -15.60 11.08
N ILE A 75 -0.52 -14.39 11.60
CA ILE A 75 0.16 -14.19 12.89
C ILE A 75 -0.68 -14.77 14.04
N ALA A 76 -2.01 -14.68 13.95
CA ALA A 76 -2.90 -15.28 14.93
C ALA A 76 -2.79 -16.82 15.01
N GLN A 77 -2.21 -17.46 13.98
CA GLN A 77 -1.99 -18.90 13.91
C GLN A 77 -0.68 -19.34 14.57
N PHE A 78 0.23 -18.41 14.89
CA PHE A 78 1.45 -18.71 15.63
C PHE A 78 1.15 -18.96 17.12
N PRO A 79 1.98 -19.76 17.83
CA PRO A 79 1.91 -19.87 19.28
C PRO A 79 1.94 -18.48 19.94
N THR A 80 1.15 -18.26 21.00
CA THR A 80 1.01 -16.95 21.66
C THR A 80 2.36 -16.32 22.05
N SER A 81 3.32 -17.14 22.49
CA SER A 81 4.68 -16.68 22.83
C SER A 81 5.49 -16.16 21.64
N GLN A 82 5.11 -16.51 20.41
CA GLN A 82 5.80 -16.15 19.16
C GLN A 82 5.10 -15.04 18.38
N GLN A 83 3.85 -14.69 18.71
CA GLN A 83 3.05 -13.72 17.93
C GLN A 83 3.69 -12.33 17.88
N ASN A 84 4.24 -11.85 19.00
CA ASN A 84 4.91 -10.55 19.06
C ASN A 84 6.16 -10.49 18.20
N GLU A 85 6.96 -11.56 18.21
CA GLU A 85 8.16 -11.67 17.38
C GLU A 85 7.78 -11.76 15.89
N ALA A 86 6.78 -12.58 15.54
CA ALA A 86 6.27 -12.69 14.19
C ALA A 86 5.74 -11.35 13.65
N TYR A 87 5.03 -10.58 14.47
CA TYR A 87 4.56 -9.24 14.11
C TYR A 87 5.70 -8.25 13.95
N SER A 88 6.68 -8.24 14.86
CA SER A 88 7.88 -7.41 14.73
C SER A 88 8.64 -7.70 13.44
N ASN A 89 8.82 -8.99 13.11
CA ASN A 89 9.47 -9.41 11.87
C ASN A 89 8.68 -8.95 10.64
N TYR A 90 7.36 -9.13 10.64
CA TYR A 90 6.49 -8.59 9.58
C TYR A 90 6.70 -7.09 9.38
N GLN A 91 6.70 -6.30 10.46
CA GLN A 91 6.92 -4.85 10.37
C GLN A 91 8.29 -4.49 9.79
N GLN A 92 9.34 -5.26 10.09
CA GLN A 92 10.66 -5.08 9.49
C GLN A 92 10.65 -5.33 7.98
N TYR A 93 9.97 -6.39 7.51
CA TYR A 93 9.80 -6.65 6.08
C TYR A 93 9.08 -5.49 5.38
N ILE A 94 7.99 -4.98 5.97
CA ILE A 94 7.25 -3.84 5.42
C ILE A 94 8.13 -2.58 5.37
N GLN A 95 8.85 -2.26 6.43
CA GLN A 95 9.76 -1.11 6.48
C GLN A 95 10.88 -1.22 5.44
N TYR A 96 11.43 -2.42 5.24
CA TYR A 96 12.42 -2.64 4.21
C TYR A 96 11.81 -2.45 2.80
N GLY A 97 10.59 -2.92 2.57
CA GLY A 97 9.82 -2.66 1.36
C GLY A 97 9.61 -1.17 1.08
N ILE A 98 9.25 -0.37 2.10
CA ILE A 98 9.14 1.09 1.99
C ILE A 98 10.47 1.70 1.53
N ASN A 99 11.58 1.32 2.19
CA ASN A 99 12.90 1.85 1.87
C ASN A 99 13.34 1.52 0.44
N LEU A 100 13.11 0.28 -0.03
CA LEU A 100 13.39 -0.11 -1.41
C LEU A 100 12.56 0.71 -2.41
N SER A 101 11.30 0.97 -2.07
CA SER A 101 10.38 1.73 -2.93
C SER A 101 10.78 3.18 -3.09
N LEU A 102 11.21 3.83 -1.99
CA LEU A 102 11.72 5.20 -2.02
C LEU A 102 13.05 5.30 -2.77
N GLN A 103 13.96 4.35 -2.58
CA GLN A 103 15.21 4.28 -3.34
C GLN A 103 14.96 4.06 -4.83
N LEU A 104 14.01 3.18 -5.17
CA LEU A 104 13.62 2.91 -6.54
C LEU A 104 13.05 4.16 -7.20
N GLN A 105 12.15 4.87 -6.51
CA GLN A 105 11.62 6.16 -6.94
C GLN A 105 12.75 7.16 -7.22
N GLN A 106 13.69 7.32 -6.29
CA GLN A 106 14.81 8.24 -6.44
C GLN A 106 15.71 7.86 -7.62
N ALA A 107 16.02 6.56 -7.80
CA ALA A 107 16.83 6.08 -8.92
C ALA A 107 16.16 6.39 -10.27
N LEU A 108 14.86 6.14 -10.39
CA LEU A 108 14.08 6.46 -11.59
C LEU A 108 14.02 7.97 -11.87
N GLN A 109 13.83 8.80 -10.84
CA GLN A 109 13.88 10.27 -10.96
C GLN A 109 15.25 10.78 -11.42
N ASN A 110 16.31 10.08 -11.04
CA ASN A 110 17.68 10.39 -11.44
C ASN A 110 18.08 9.78 -12.81
N ASN A 111 17.17 9.09 -13.49
CA ASN A 111 17.45 8.30 -14.71
C ASN A 111 18.54 7.23 -14.53
N ASP A 112 18.69 6.71 -13.32
CA ASP A 112 19.58 5.61 -13.00
C ASP A 112 18.85 4.27 -13.12
N ASN A 113 18.60 3.87 -14.37
CA ASN A 113 17.86 2.64 -14.69
C ASN A 113 18.60 1.37 -14.24
N ALA A 114 19.92 1.40 -14.13
CA ALA A 114 20.71 0.28 -13.63
C ALA A 114 20.46 0.03 -12.14
N THR A 115 20.52 1.08 -11.31
CA THR A 115 20.17 1.00 -9.89
C THR A 115 18.69 0.67 -9.71
N ALA A 116 17.80 1.28 -10.50
CA ALA A 116 16.37 0.95 -10.46
C ALA A 116 16.10 -0.53 -10.76
N ALA A 117 16.78 -1.12 -11.75
CA ALA A 117 16.65 -2.54 -12.09
C ALA A 117 17.14 -3.45 -10.95
N ALA A 118 18.22 -3.09 -10.26
CA ALA A 118 18.69 -3.84 -9.10
C ALA A 118 17.71 -3.76 -7.92
N LEU A 119 17.18 -2.56 -7.64
CA LEU A 119 16.24 -2.33 -6.53
C LEU A 119 14.90 -3.05 -6.75
N ILE A 120 14.34 -3.01 -7.97
CA ILE A 120 13.12 -3.75 -8.25
C ILE A 120 13.34 -5.26 -8.11
N GLN A 121 14.51 -5.78 -8.50
CA GLN A 121 14.85 -7.20 -8.28
C GLN A 121 14.92 -7.56 -6.79
N GLN A 122 15.53 -6.70 -5.96
CA GLN A 122 15.54 -6.89 -4.50
C GLN A 122 14.13 -6.87 -3.91
N MET A 123 13.22 -6.05 -4.43
CA MET A 123 11.83 -6.04 -3.99
C MET A 123 11.10 -7.36 -4.27
N PHE A 124 11.40 -8.03 -5.40
CA PHE A 124 10.86 -9.36 -5.67
C PHE A 124 11.48 -10.45 -4.78
N GLN A 125 12.76 -10.32 -4.41
CA GLN A 125 13.40 -11.22 -3.44
C GLN A 125 12.77 -11.06 -2.05
N LEU A 126 12.55 -9.83 -1.60
CA LEU A 126 11.86 -9.52 -0.35
C LEU A 126 10.46 -10.14 -0.28
N LYS A 127 9.71 -10.06 -1.39
CA LYS A 127 8.40 -10.71 -1.50
C LYS A 127 8.51 -12.23 -1.29
N GLU A 128 9.45 -12.88 -1.96
CA GLU A 128 9.64 -14.32 -1.85
C GLU A 128 9.99 -14.73 -0.41
N GLU A 129 10.95 -14.05 0.21
CA GLU A 129 11.37 -14.30 1.60
C GLU A 129 10.23 -14.09 2.59
N SER A 130 9.46 -13.00 2.45
CA SER A 130 8.31 -12.73 3.32
C SER A 130 7.16 -13.72 3.10
N HIS A 131 6.90 -14.15 1.87
CA HIS A 131 5.86 -15.13 1.56
C HIS A 131 6.15 -16.48 2.21
N GLN A 132 7.40 -16.94 2.23
CA GLN A 132 7.78 -18.17 2.92
C GLN A 132 7.42 -18.16 4.42
N THR A 133 7.32 -16.98 5.03
CA THR A 133 7.03 -16.83 6.46
C THR A 133 5.56 -16.50 6.73
N PHE A 134 4.97 -15.60 5.93
CA PHE A 134 3.67 -14.97 6.24
C PHE A 134 2.56 -15.28 5.21
N ASN A 135 2.89 -15.96 4.12
CA ASN A 135 1.92 -16.43 3.13
C ASN A 135 2.42 -17.73 2.46
N PRO A 136 2.71 -18.79 3.24
CA PRO A 136 3.24 -20.05 2.73
C PRO A 136 2.22 -20.86 1.92
#